data_AF-A0AAQ0TPQ7-F1
#
_entry.id   AF-A0AAQ0TPQ7-F1
#
_cell.length_a   1.000
_cell.length_b   1.000
_cell.length_c   1.000
_cell.angle_alpha   90.00
_cell.angle_beta   90.00
_cell.angle_gamma   90.00
#
_symmetry.space_group_name_H-M   'P 1'
#
loop_
_entity.id
_entity.type
_entity.pdbx_description
1 polymer ?
#
loop_
_entity_poly.entity_id
_entity_poly.type
_entity_poly.pdbx_seq_one_letter_code
_entity_poly.pdbx_strand_id
1 'polypeptide(L)'
;MTAASCSSPSVSEQKDDLEQAQALIERLDYRSAQSICDEIRQYQTKGDARDAKVLGRLSILYVKLSDAGGHEENIEYAYQCFLEAYSADSIAANEYYSSLSIDEMPQGMLLAGIVRNTIRIPDMEESDSVAIK
;
A
#
# COMPACT_ATOMS: atom_id res chain seq x y z
N MET A 1 -29.82 12.51 -20.80
CA MET A 1 -28.68 11.57 -20.71
C MET A 1 -27.42 12.40 -20.49
N THR A 2 -27.13 12.75 -19.24
CA THR A 2 -25.88 13.43 -18.87
C THR A 2 -24.82 12.36 -18.69
N ALA A 3 -23.86 12.30 -19.60
CA ALA A 3 -22.63 11.54 -19.40
C ALA A 3 -21.93 12.15 -18.18
N ALA A 4 -21.89 11.44 -17.06
CA ALA A 4 -20.97 11.74 -15.99
C ALA A 4 -19.58 11.52 -16.57
N SER A 5 -18.87 12.62 -16.85
CA SER A 5 -17.44 12.57 -17.09
C SER A 5 -16.83 12.06 -15.78
N CYS A 6 -16.56 10.76 -15.69
CA CYS A 6 -15.70 10.19 -14.65
C CYS A 6 -14.28 10.70 -14.90
N SER A 7 -14.05 11.96 -14.58
CA SER A 7 -12.72 12.51 -14.48
C SER A 7 -12.08 11.86 -13.26
N SER A 8 -11.01 11.11 -13.45
CA SER A 8 -10.22 10.58 -12.33
C SER A 8 -9.79 11.76 -11.43
N PRO A 9 -9.91 11.65 -10.10
CA PRO A 9 -9.50 12.72 -9.20
C PRO A 9 -8.02 13.00 -9.38
N SER A 10 -7.66 14.28 -9.26
CA SER A 10 -6.29 14.75 -9.25
C SER A 10 -5.51 14.18 -8.07
N VAL A 11 -4.18 14.19 -8.17
CA VAL A 11 -3.30 13.74 -7.07
C VAL A 11 -3.51 14.58 -5.80
N SER A 12 -3.88 15.87 -5.93
CA SER A 12 -4.23 16.71 -4.78
C SER A 12 -5.49 16.23 -4.07
N GLU A 13 -6.56 15.95 -4.81
CA GLU A 13 -7.82 15.46 -4.24
C GLU A 13 -7.60 14.11 -3.53
N GLN A 14 -6.81 13.22 -4.13
CA GLN A 14 -6.45 11.94 -3.50
C GLN A 14 -5.67 12.12 -2.19
N LYS A 15 -4.86 13.19 -2.04
CA LYS A 15 -4.16 13.47 -0.78
C LYS A 15 -5.12 13.94 0.31
N ASP A 16 -6.10 14.76 -0.04
CA ASP A 16 -7.14 15.20 0.88
C ASP A 16 -8.00 14.01 1.32
N ASP A 17 -8.36 13.11 0.39
CA ASP A 17 -9.11 11.88 0.69
C ASP A 17 -8.31 10.96 1.63
N LEU A 18 -6.99 10.86 1.48
CA LEU A 18 -6.14 10.09 2.41
C LEU A 18 -6.13 10.67 3.82
N GLU A 19 -6.12 12.00 3.95
CA GLU A 19 -6.22 12.67 5.25
C GLU A 19 -7.59 12.40 5.89
N GLN A 20 -8.66 12.37 5.09
CA GLN A 20 -9.99 11.98 5.55
C GLN A 20 -10.03 10.51 5.99
N ALA A 21 -9.46 9.59 5.22
CA ALA A 21 -9.39 8.17 5.58
C ALA A 21 -8.65 7.96 6.90
N GLN A 22 -7.53 8.67 7.11
CA GLN A 22 -6.81 8.63 8.37
C GLN A 22 -7.69 9.12 9.55
N ALA A 23 -8.38 10.25 9.39
CA ALA A 23 -9.27 10.76 10.42
C ALA A 23 -10.44 9.81 10.75
N LEU A 24 -10.92 9.03 9.76
CA LEU A 24 -11.93 8.01 9.97
C LEU A 24 -11.40 6.80 10.75
N ILE A 25 -10.16 6.36 10.48
CA ILE A 25 -9.49 5.32 11.28
C ILE A 25 -9.37 5.76 12.74
N GLU A 26 -8.96 7.00 13.00
CA GLU A 26 -8.85 7.56 14.35
C GLU A 26 -10.21 7.62 15.08
N ARG A 27 -11.30 7.72 14.33
CA ARG A 27 -12.68 7.70 14.83
C ARG A 27 -13.30 6.30 14.87
N LEU A 28 -12.52 5.26 14.58
CA LEU A 28 -12.94 3.86 14.52
C LEU A 28 -13.97 3.56 13.41
N ASP A 29 -14.12 4.44 12.41
CA ASP A 29 -14.95 4.19 11.23
C ASP A 29 -14.14 3.54 10.11
N TYR A 30 -13.80 2.27 10.33
CA TYR A 30 -12.93 1.52 9.42
C TYR A 30 -13.59 1.22 8.09
N ARG A 31 -14.92 1.08 8.04
CA ARG A 31 -15.64 0.79 6.79
C ARG A 31 -15.55 1.97 5.83
N SER A 32 -15.79 3.19 6.32
CA SER A 32 -15.69 4.38 5.49
C SER A 32 -14.24 4.64 5.06
N ALA A 33 -13.27 4.45 5.96
CA ALA A 33 -11.85 4.57 5.64
C ALA A 33 -11.40 3.55 4.57
N GLN A 34 -11.86 2.30 4.68
CA GLN A 34 -11.59 1.25 3.69
C GLN A 34 -12.12 1.65 2.30
N SER A 35 -13.37 2.13 2.23
CA SER A 35 -13.98 2.55 0.96
C SER A 35 -13.14 3.62 0.25
N ILE A 36 -12.67 4.62 0.99
CA ILE A 36 -11.82 5.68 0.45
C ILE A 36 -10.48 5.10 -0.04
N CYS A 37 -9.83 4.26 0.77
CA CYS A 37 -8.56 3.64 0.39
C CYS A 37 -8.68 2.78 -0.87
N ASP A 38 -9.78 2.03 -1.01
CA ASP A 38 -10.05 1.19 -2.18
C ASP A 38 -10.32 2.01 -3.44
N GLU A 39 -11.03 3.12 -3.33
CA GLU A 39 -11.25 4.05 -4.45
C GLU A 39 -9.94 4.65 -4.94
N ILE A 40 -9.11 5.18 -4.03
CA ILE A 40 -7.80 5.76 -4.39
C ILE A 40 -6.90 4.71 -5.03
N ARG A 41 -6.86 3.49 -4.47
CA ARG A 41 -6.08 2.38 -5.04
C ARG A 41 -6.52 2.08 -6.48
N GLN A 42 -7.82 2.06 -6.76
CA GLN A 42 -8.31 1.86 -8.13
C GLN A 42 -7.82 2.95 -9.10
N TYR A 43 -7.77 4.21 -8.67
CA TYR A 43 -7.23 5.29 -9.51
C TYR A 43 -5.73 5.14 -9.75
N GLN A 44 -4.97 4.75 -8.72
CA GLN A 44 -3.53 4.51 -8.81
C GLN A 44 -3.18 3.28 -9.69
N THR A 45 -4.00 2.23 -9.68
CA THR A 45 -3.75 1.04 -10.52
C THR A 45 -4.13 1.25 -11.98
N LYS A 46 -5.19 2.02 -12.28
CA LYS A 46 -5.75 2.18 -13.63
C LYS A 46 -5.22 3.39 -14.41
N GLY A 47 -4.58 4.36 -13.75
CA GLY A 47 -4.10 5.60 -14.37
C GLY A 47 -2.62 5.56 -14.78
N ASP A 48 -2.26 6.40 -15.76
CA ASP A 48 -0.86 6.62 -16.20
C ASP A 48 -0.04 7.44 -15.18
N ALA A 49 -0.69 8.09 -14.21
CA ALA A 49 -0.05 8.98 -13.24
C ALA A 49 -0.06 8.36 -11.83
N ARG A 50 0.75 7.30 -11.65
CA ARG A 50 1.03 6.76 -10.33
C ARG A 50 1.83 7.76 -9.50
N ASP A 51 1.42 8.01 -8.26
CA ASP A 51 2.15 8.87 -7.33
C ASP A 51 2.69 8.06 -6.17
N ALA A 52 4.02 8.03 -6.04
CA ALA A 52 4.70 7.23 -5.03
C ALA A 52 4.35 7.64 -3.59
N LYS A 53 4.02 8.92 -3.33
CA LYS A 53 3.65 9.39 -1.99
C LYS A 53 2.21 8.99 -1.64
N VAL A 54 1.29 9.03 -2.61
CA VAL A 54 -0.08 8.51 -2.44
C VAL A 54 -0.05 7.01 -2.16
N LEU A 55 0.68 6.24 -2.97
CA LEU A 55 0.85 4.80 -2.78
C LEU A 55 1.53 4.46 -1.44
N GLY A 56 2.56 5.23 -1.06
CA GLY A 56 3.21 5.12 0.23
C GLY A 56 2.22 5.31 1.38
N ARG A 57 1.42 6.40 1.35
CA ARG A 57 0.38 6.66 2.35
C ARG A 57 -0.68 5.56 2.40
N LEU A 58 -1.18 5.11 1.24
CA LEU A 58 -2.11 3.99 1.16
C LEU A 58 -1.57 2.74 1.87
N SER A 59 -0.30 2.41 1.65
CA SER A 59 0.30 1.23 2.29
C SER A 59 0.22 1.28 3.82
N ILE A 60 0.48 2.45 4.43
CA ILE A 60 0.41 2.61 5.88
C ILE A 60 -1.04 2.54 6.39
N LEU A 61 -1.98 3.15 5.67
CA LEU A 61 -3.40 3.11 6.06
C LEU A 61 -3.97 1.70 5.97
N TYR A 62 -3.62 0.92 4.96
CA TYR A 62 -4.05 -0.48 4.87
C TYR A 62 -3.50 -1.34 6.00
N VAL A 63 -2.25 -1.13 6.46
CA VAL A 63 -1.75 -1.79 7.68
C VAL A 63 -2.55 -1.38 8.91
N LYS A 64 -2.84 -0.08 9.08
CA LYS A 64 -3.68 0.37 10.20
C LYS A 64 -5.08 -0.27 10.15
N LEU A 65 -5.64 -0.45 8.96
CA LEU A 65 -6.94 -1.08 8.74
C LEU A 65 -6.92 -2.60 8.99
N SER A 66 -5.83 -3.31 8.68
CA SER A 66 -5.72 -4.75 8.99
C SER A 66 -5.76 -4.99 10.50
N ASP A 67 -5.04 -4.17 11.25
CA ASP A 67 -4.93 -4.31 12.71
C ASP A 67 -6.26 -4.01 13.42
N ALA A 68 -7.05 -3.09 12.87
CA ALA A 68 -8.24 -2.56 13.54
C ALA A 68 -9.57 -3.19 13.06
N GLY A 69 -9.63 -3.67 11.80
CA GLY A 69 -10.85 -4.15 11.15
C GLY A 69 -10.94 -5.67 10.98
N GLY A 70 -9.88 -6.43 11.27
CA GLY A 70 -9.87 -7.89 11.07
C GLY A 70 -9.84 -8.34 9.61
N HIS A 71 -9.44 -7.43 8.71
CA HIS A 71 -9.29 -7.68 7.27
C HIS A 71 -7.82 -7.98 6.98
N GLU A 72 -7.40 -9.23 7.16
CA GLU A 72 -6.02 -9.66 6.89
C GLU A 72 -5.63 -9.43 5.43
N GLU A 73 -6.60 -9.40 4.50
CA GLU A 73 -6.37 -9.05 3.08
C GLU A 73 -5.77 -7.64 2.90
N ASN A 74 -5.97 -6.73 3.87
CA ASN A 74 -5.41 -5.40 3.80
C ASN A 74 -3.88 -5.39 3.90
N ILE A 75 -3.26 -6.39 4.55
CA ILE A 75 -1.80 -6.52 4.53
C ILE A 75 -1.29 -6.78 3.11
N GLU A 76 -2.02 -7.56 2.31
CA GLU A 76 -1.65 -7.81 0.91
C GLU A 76 -1.77 -6.52 0.08
N TYR A 77 -2.86 -5.76 0.25
CA TYR A 77 -3.00 -4.45 -0.43
C TYR A 77 -1.93 -3.47 0.01
N ALA A 78 -1.58 -3.44 1.30
CA ALA A 78 -0.51 -2.60 1.80
C ALA A 78 0.83 -2.93 1.15
N TYR A 79 1.14 -4.23 1.07
CA TYR A 79 2.35 -4.73 0.41
C TYR A 79 2.41 -4.36 -1.07
N GLN A 80 1.29 -4.52 -1.80
CA GLN A 80 1.21 -4.13 -3.20
C GLN A 80 1.45 -2.63 -3.38
N CYS A 81 0.78 -1.78 -2.58
CA CYS A 81 0.99 -0.33 -2.63
C CYS A 81 2.45 0.06 -2.30
N PHE A 82 3.09 -0.62 -1.35
CA PHE A 82 4.50 -0.42 -1.05
C PHE A 82 5.39 -0.68 -2.28
N LEU A 83 5.23 -1.85 -2.94
CA LEU A 83 6.01 -2.18 -4.13
C LEU A 83 5.73 -1.21 -5.28
N GLU A 84 4.47 -0.85 -5.49
CA GLU A 84 4.07 0.09 -6.53
C GLU A 84 4.64 1.49 -6.27
N ALA A 85 4.74 1.93 -5.01
CA ALA A 85 5.37 3.21 -4.67
C ALA A 85 6.85 3.23 -5.10
N TYR A 86 7.61 2.18 -4.76
CA TYR A 86 9.01 2.05 -5.18
C TYR A 86 9.17 1.87 -6.69
N SER A 87 8.21 1.23 -7.35
CA SER A 87 8.20 1.11 -8.82
C SER A 87 7.85 2.42 -9.53
N ALA A 88 7.02 3.28 -8.92
CA ALA A 88 6.64 4.57 -9.48
C ALA A 88 7.77 5.60 -9.34
N ASP A 89 8.31 5.75 -8.13
CA ASP A 89 9.46 6.61 -7.84
C ASP A 89 10.13 6.16 -6.54
N SER A 90 11.27 5.48 -6.66
CA SER A 90 12.02 4.97 -5.51
C SER A 90 12.58 6.06 -4.60
N ILE A 91 12.90 7.24 -5.14
CA ILE A 91 13.44 8.36 -4.34
C ILE A 91 12.31 8.94 -3.50
N ALA A 92 11.17 9.26 -4.13
CA ALA A 92 10.02 9.80 -3.43
C ALA A 92 9.42 8.80 -2.42
N ALA A 93 9.40 7.51 -2.74
CA ALA A 93 9.00 6.46 -1.80
C ALA A 93 9.95 6.40 -0.59
N ASN A 94 11.26 6.42 -0.82
CA ASN A 94 12.24 6.40 0.26
C ASN A 94 12.15 7.66 1.15
N GLU A 95 11.95 8.84 0.56
CA GLU A 95 11.69 10.08 1.30
C GLU A 95 10.45 9.94 2.18
N TYR A 96 9.36 9.41 1.62
CA TYR A 96 8.11 9.20 2.36
C TYR A 96 8.33 8.26 3.57
N TYR A 97 8.84 7.05 3.35
CA TYR A 97 9.02 6.08 4.44
C TYR A 97 10.05 6.52 5.49
N SER A 98 11.06 7.31 5.09
CA SER A 98 12.03 7.90 6.02
C SER A 98 11.45 9.05 6.85
N SER A 99 10.33 9.62 6.41
CA SER A 99 9.64 10.74 7.07
C SER A 99 8.48 10.31 7.99
N LEU A 100 8.24 9.00 8.12
CA LEU A 100 7.16 8.49 8.97
C LEU A 100 7.30 8.97 10.42
N SER A 101 6.16 9.33 11.00
CA SER A 101 6.09 9.67 12.41
C SER A 101 6.41 8.45 13.29
N ILE A 102 6.76 8.68 14.56
CA ILE A 102 7.06 7.61 15.52
C ILE A 102 5.90 6.62 15.62
N ASP A 103 4.66 7.11 15.55
CA ASP A 103 3.44 6.29 15.63
C ASP A 103 3.21 5.45 14.37
N GLU A 104 3.87 5.79 13.26
CA GLU A 104 3.74 5.13 11.95
C GLU A 104 4.95 4.24 11.60
N MET A 105 6.05 4.38 12.34
CA MET A 105 7.24 3.54 12.17
C MET A 105 6.94 2.04 12.29
N PRO A 106 6.13 1.55 13.26
CA PRO A 106 5.82 0.12 13.35
C PRO A 106 5.22 -0.46 12.06
N GLN A 107 4.31 0.28 11.42
CA GLN A 107 3.64 -0.11 10.18
C GLN A 107 4.62 -0.13 9.01
N GLY A 108 5.49 0.89 8.92
CA GLY A 108 6.57 0.92 7.93
C GLY A 108 7.57 -0.23 8.10
N MET A 109 7.96 -0.54 9.35
CA MET A 109 8.86 -1.65 9.66
C MET A 109 8.24 -3.01 9.34
N LEU A 110 6.94 -3.19 9.62
CA LEU A 110 6.21 -4.41 9.24
C LEU A 110 6.29 -4.64 7.73
N LEU A 111 5.97 -3.63 6.92
CA LEU A 111 6.03 -3.73 5.46
C LEU A 111 7.43 -4.06 4.96
N ALA A 112 8.46 -3.36 5.47
CA ALA A 112 9.84 -3.65 5.11
C ALA A 112 10.26 -5.08 5.49
N GLY A 113 9.76 -5.59 6.63
CA GLY A 113 9.97 -6.97 7.07
C GLY A 113 9.33 -7.98 6.12
N ILE A 114 8.08 -7.76 5.72
CA ILE A 114 7.35 -8.60 4.75
C ILE A 114 8.13 -8.65 3.44
N VAL A 115 8.48 -7.49 2.87
CA VAL A 115 9.20 -7.39 1.59
C VAL A 115 10.53 -8.14 1.64
N ARG A 116 11.31 -7.96 2.71
CA ARG A 116 12.60 -8.64 2.89
C ARG A 116 12.44 -10.16 2.97
N ASN A 117 11.37 -10.65 3.59
CA ASN A 117 11.10 -12.07 3.71
C ASN A 117 10.65 -12.68 2.36
N THR A 118 9.82 -11.97 1.59
CA THR A 118 9.32 -12.43 0.29
C THR A 118 10.40 -12.51 -0.79
N ILE A 119 11.39 -11.60 -0.78
CA ILE A 119 12.52 -11.63 -1.75
C ILE A 119 13.45 -12.84 -1.50
N ARG A 120 13.37 -13.47 -0.33
CA ARG A 120 14.29 -14.54 0.09
C ARG A 120 13.90 -15.95 -0.41
N ILE A 121 13.18 -16.07 -1.53
CA ILE A 121 12.88 -17.35 -2.18
C ILE A 121 13.06 -17.25 -3.70
N PRO A 122 14.27 -17.56 -4.20
CA PRO A 122 14.40 -18.46 -5.33
C PRO A 122 14.90 -19.79 -4.80
N ASP A 123 14.17 -20.86 -5.14
CA ASP A 123 14.50 -22.24 -4.81
C ASP A 123 16.00 -22.48 -5.01
N MET A 124 16.72 -22.71 -3.91
CA MET A 124 17.87 -23.59 -4.00
C MET A 124 17.27 -24.95 -4.31
N GLU A 125 17.18 -25.30 -5.60
CA GLU A 125 17.09 -26.69 -6.00
C GLU A 125 18.33 -27.39 -5.44
N GLU A 126 18.16 -27.95 -4.24
CA GLU A 126 19.02 -28.98 -3.69
C GLU A 126 19.00 -30.12 -4.71
N SER A 127 19.96 -30.09 -5.63
CA SER A 127 20.27 -31.21 -6.51
C SER A 127 20.80 -32.34 -5.64
N ASP A 128 19.88 -33.02 -4.96
CA ASP A 128 20.09 -34.37 -4.47
C ASP A 128 20.26 -35.26 -5.70
N SER A 129 21.50 -35.33 -6.17
CA SER A 129 21.99 -36.36 -7.08
C SER A 129 21.92 -37.71 -6.37
N VAL A 130 20.71 -38.26 -6.30
CA VAL A 130 20.48 -39.69 -6.11
C VAL A 130 20.05 -40.26 -7.45
N ALA A 131 20.99 -40.84 -8.20
CA ALA A 131 20.81 -42.18 -8.76
C ALA A 131 22.06 -42.71 -9.51
N ILE A 132 22.65 -43.75 -8.91
CA ILE A 132 22.88 -45.07 -9.50
C ILE A 132 23.75 -45.16 -10.76
N LYS A 133 24.97 -45.70 -10.57
CA LYS A 133 25.42 -46.89 -11.31
C LYS A 133 26.37 -47.73 -10.45
#